data_AF-A0A7S2WFQ5-F1
#
_entry.id   AF-A0A7S2WFQ5-F1
#
_cell.length_a   1.000
_cell.length_b   1.000
_cell.length_c   1.000
_cell.angle_alpha   90.00
_cell.angle_beta   90.00
_cell.angle_gamma   90.00
#
_symmetry.space_group_name_H-M   'P 1'
#
loop_
_entity.id
_entity.type
_entity.pdbx_description
1 polymer ?
#
loop_
_entity_poly.entity_id
_entity_poly.type
_entity_poly.pdbx_seq_one_letter_code
_entity_poly.pdbx_strand_id
1 'polypeptide(L)'
;MAFSKMKDLASPHKKIKPNSFEAVKDLVGVSGFTSYDVFMHFVTYGFSNGTSFCDASKIVGKECYLAWLSTRRKTSVFPPDVFRRTVIAHLTGTKKRKPFPKEVEESLLKTVRLRRVWPCFQGVFDNKGNPVTFGHVGFRPRGYHENIQAVPEPLFKSISVPVFNDRGELHEPIRELSIFSEDMDYDLHEMTFDGEEAGDFGFDMPEMYFTPHQEEPVDNEKARRSLQSAGLEIAPSCIPRDEMTMMSFFFDLPRANP
;
A
#
# COMPACT_ATOMS: atom_id res chain seq x y z
N MET A 1 47.53 -37.15 4.41
CA MET A 1 46.54 -36.84 3.35
C MET A 1 45.16 -37.22 3.86
N ALA A 2 44.40 -36.27 4.42
CA ALA A 2 43.08 -36.53 4.98
C ALA A 2 42.22 -35.26 4.96
N PHE A 3 41.54 -34.98 3.84
CA PHE A 3 40.40 -34.07 3.75
C PHE A 3 39.58 -34.44 2.52
N SER A 4 38.68 -35.41 2.66
CA SER A 4 37.66 -35.67 1.63
C SER A 4 36.51 -36.47 2.24
N LYS A 5 35.53 -35.76 2.83
CA LYS A 5 34.15 -36.23 3.08
C LYS A 5 33.36 -35.17 3.86
N MET A 6 32.96 -34.10 3.17
CA MET A 6 31.84 -33.23 3.56
C MET A 6 31.21 -32.67 2.28
N LYS A 7 30.48 -33.51 1.52
CA LYS A 7 29.77 -33.04 0.32
C LYS A 7 28.27 -33.25 0.29
N ASP A 8 27.67 -33.98 1.25
CA ASP A 8 26.28 -34.43 1.08
C ASP A 8 25.36 -34.07 2.25
N LEU A 9 25.29 -32.77 2.60
CA LEU A 9 24.19 -32.19 3.37
C LEU A 9 23.61 -30.96 2.67
N ALA A 10 23.44 -31.04 1.34
CA ALA A 10 22.57 -30.14 0.61
C ALA A 10 21.13 -30.67 0.73
N SER A 11 20.45 -30.24 1.79
CA SER A 11 19.01 -30.48 1.99
C SER A 11 18.25 -30.05 0.73
N PRO A 12 17.29 -30.86 0.21
CA PRO A 12 16.47 -30.47 -0.94
C PRO A 12 15.47 -29.40 -0.50
N HIS A 13 15.95 -28.16 -0.32
CA HIS A 13 15.09 -27.00 -0.30
C HIS A 13 14.36 -26.98 -1.64
N LYS A 14 13.08 -27.40 -1.63
CA LYS A 14 12.14 -27.10 -2.70
C LYS A 14 12.38 -25.64 -3.06
N LYS A 15 12.75 -25.36 -4.31
CA LYS A 15 12.84 -24.02 -4.86
C LYS A 15 11.42 -23.44 -4.86
N ILE A 16 10.95 -22.98 -3.70
CA ILE A 16 9.76 -22.15 -3.58
C ILE A 16 10.11 -20.94 -4.42
N LYS A 17 9.42 -20.78 -5.56
CA LYS A 17 9.65 -19.64 -6.44
C LYS A 17 9.34 -18.41 -5.59
N PRO A 18 10.33 -17.56 -5.23
CA PRO A 18 10.04 -16.32 -4.55
C PRO A 18 9.08 -15.55 -5.46
N ASN A 19 7.96 -15.08 -4.90
CA ASN A 19 6.83 -14.42 -5.59
C ASN A 19 5.72 -15.34 -6.15
N SER A 20 5.56 -16.60 -5.72
CA SER A 20 4.32 -17.32 -6.08
C SER A 20 3.17 -16.88 -5.14
N PHE A 21 2.00 -16.61 -5.72
CA PHE A 21 0.79 -16.28 -4.98
C PHE A 21 0.40 -17.36 -3.95
N GLU A 22 0.76 -18.63 -4.23
CA GLU A 22 0.54 -19.77 -3.34
C GLU A 22 1.34 -19.67 -2.05
N ALA A 23 2.61 -19.22 -2.13
CA ALA A 23 3.45 -19.02 -0.94
C ALA A 23 2.86 -17.97 0.01
N VAL A 24 2.13 -16.99 -0.52
CA VAL A 24 1.50 -15.95 0.30
C VAL A 24 0.26 -16.48 1.01
N LYS A 25 -0.50 -17.39 0.40
CA LYS A 25 -1.71 -17.98 1.02
C LYS A 25 -1.39 -18.69 2.32
N ASP A 26 -0.27 -19.41 2.36
CA ASP A 26 0.16 -20.15 3.55
C ASP A 26 0.52 -19.19 4.71
N LEU A 27 0.97 -17.96 4.39
CA LEU A 27 1.27 -16.92 5.37
C LEU A 27 0.02 -16.21 5.91
N VAL A 28 -1.11 -16.22 5.19
CA VAL A 28 -2.37 -15.56 5.62
C VAL A 28 -2.96 -16.20 6.88
N GLY A 29 -2.58 -17.43 7.22
CA GLY A 29 -2.98 -18.10 8.46
C GLY A 29 -2.18 -17.66 9.70
N VAL A 30 -1.06 -16.97 9.54
CA VAL A 30 -0.18 -16.59 10.64
C VAL A 30 -0.70 -15.32 11.31
N SER A 31 -1.03 -15.41 12.60
CA SER A 31 -1.41 -14.23 13.40
C SER A 31 -0.30 -13.19 13.39
N GLY A 32 -0.64 -11.93 13.09
CA GLY A 32 0.31 -10.82 13.05
C GLY A 32 0.80 -10.42 11.64
N PHE A 33 0.31 -11.07 10.58
CA PHE A 33 0.68 -10.68 9.21
C PHE A 33 0.09 -9.31 8.84
N THR A 34 0.94 -8.30 8.68
CA THR A 34 0.52 -6.91 8.40
C THR A 34 0.49 -6.62 6.90
N SER A 35 -0.19 -5.53 6.49
CA SER A 35 -0.12 -5.07 5.09
C SER A 35 1.32 -4.81 4.62
N TYR A 36 2.18 -4.36 5.53
CA TYR A 36 3.58 -4.08 5.23
C TYR A 36 4.29 -5.36 4.81
N ASP A 37 4.08 -6.45 5.55
CA ASP A 37 4.70 -7.75 5.27
C ASP A 37 4.24 -8.31 3.93
N VAL A 38 2.95 -8.14 3.60
CA VAL A 38 2.41 -8.47 2.27
C VAL A 38 3.19 -7.72 1.19
N PHE A 39 3.35 -6.41 1.31
CA PHE A 39 4.02 -5.60 0.29
C PHE A 39 5.49 -5.96 0.15
N MET A 40 6.19 -6.13 1.27
CA MET A 40 7.61 -6.48 1.29
C MET A 40 7.88 -7.86 0.68
N HIS A 41 6.92 -8.78 0.72
CA HIS A 41 7.05 -10.08 0.05
C HIS A 41 7.16 -9.98 -1.48
N PHE A 42 6.57 -8.94 -2.09
CA PHE A 42 6.63 -8.72 -3.54
C PHE A 42 7.83 -7.87 -3.99
N VAL A 43 8.66 -7.40 -3.05
CA VAL A 43 9.89 -6.68 -3.38
C VAL A 43 10.97 -7.67 -3.78
N THR A 44 11.58 -7.45 -4.94
CA THR A 44 12.72 -8.24 -5.40
C THR A 44 14.00 -7.45 -5.23
N TYR A 45 14.93 -7.97 -4.44
CA TYR A 45 16.29 -7.47 -4.34
C TYR A 45 17.20 -8.31 -5.22
N GLY A 46 18.18 -7.68 -5.86
CA GLY A 46 19.18 -8.39 -6.62
C GLY A 46 20.49 -7.63 -6.69
N PHE A 47 21.50 -8.30 -7.21
CA PHE A 47 22.83 -7.75 -7.42
C PHE A 47 23.23 -8.00 -8.86
N SER A 48 23.51 -6.93 -9.60
CA SER A 48 23.89 -7.01 -11.02
C SER A 48 25.05 -6.07 -11.27
N ASN A 49 26.12 -6.56 -11.90
CA ASN A 49 27.31 -5.79 -12.27
C ASN A 49 27.96 -5.00 -11.12
N GLY A 50 27.96 -5.53 -9.90
CA GLY A 50 28.53 -4.83 -8.74
C GLY A 50 27.55 -3.87 -8.04
N THR A 51 26.35 -3.68 -8.57
CA THR A 51 25.35 -2.75 -8.03
C THR A 51 24.14 -3.51 -7.48
N SER A 52 23.76 -3.24 -6.24
CA SER A 52 22.49 -3.71 -5.69
C SER A 52 21.33 -2.96 -6.32
N PHE A 53 20.32 -3.68 -6.81
CA PHE A 53 19.08 -3.11 -7.31
C PHE A 53 17.88 -3.58 -6.49
N CYS A 54 16.87 -2.72 -6.39
CA CYS A 54 15.60 -2.99 -5.72
C CYS A 54 14.45 -2.75 -6.69
N ASP A 55 13.64 -3.77 -6.96
CA ASP A 55 12.43 -3.69 -7.77
C ASP A 55 11.18 -3.87 -6.90
N ALA A 56 10.43 -2.78 -6.76
CA ALA A 56 9.17 -2.71 -6.02
C ALA A 56 7.94 -2.61 -6.93
N SER A 57 8.10 -2.76 -8.25
CA SER A 57 7.01 -2.60 -9.22
C SER A 57 5.85 -3.59 -9.03
N LYS A 58 6.14 -4.77 -8.47
CA LYS A 58 5.14 -5.81 -8.17
C LYS A 58 4.18 -5.46 -7.04
N ILE A 59 4.48 -4.46 -6.20
CA ILE A 59 3.57 -4.00 -5.13
C ILE A 59 2.26 -3.47 -5.74
N VAL A 60 2.32 -2.79 -6.89
CA VAL A 60 1.13 -2.33 -7.63
C VAL A 60 0.64 -3.36 -8.66
N GLY A 61 1.19 -4.58 -8.60
CA GLY A 61 0.82 -5.71 -9.44
C GLY A 61 -0.47 -6.39 -8.96
N LYS A 62 -1.14 -7.08 -9.89
CA LYS A 62 -2.39 -7.82 -9.61
C LYS A 62 -2.19 -8.89 -8.53
N GLU A 63 -1.05 -9.56 -8.50
CA GLU A 63 -0.73 -10.60 -7.52
C GLU A 63 -0.69 -10.06 -6.09
N CYS A 64 -0.01 -8.92 -5.88
CA CYS A 64 0.07 -8.27 -4.57
C CYS A 64 -1.31 -7.80 -4.09
N TYR A 65 -2.13 -7.28 -5.00
CA TYR A 65 -3.50 -6.87 -4.67
C TYR A 65 -4.37 -8.05 -4.22
N LEU A 66 -4.32 -9.18 -4.94
CA LEU A 66 -5.06 -10.39 -4.57
C LEU A 66 -4.57 -10.98 -3.25
N ALA A 67 -3.25 -11.00 -3.03
CA ALA A 67 -2.66 -11.44 -1.78
C ALA A 67 -3.12 -10.56 -0.61
N TRP A 68 -3.06 -9.24 -0.77
CA TRP A 68 -3.56 -8.30 0.23
C TRP A 68 -5.06 -8.49 0.49
N LEU A 69 -5.88 -8.69 -0.55
CA LEU A 69 -7.31 -8.99 -0.39
C LEU A 69 -7.54 -10.23 0.47
N SER A 70 -6.77 -11.30 0.24
CA SER A 70 -6.92 -12.55 0.97
C SER A 70 -6.65 -12.41 2.48
N THR A 71 -5.82 -11.45 2.88
CA THR A 71 -5.59 -11.14 4.32
C THR A 71 -6.77 -10.44 5.00
N ARG A 72 -7.72 -9.90 4.24
CA ARG A 72 -8.86 -9.13 4.76
C ARG A 72 -10.09 -10.02 4.84
N ARG A 73 -10.35 -10.54 6.05
CA ARG A 73 -11.55 -11.35 6.35
C ARG A 73 -12.87 -10.62 6.09
N LYS A 74 -12.89 -9.29 6.30
CA LYS A 74 -14.04 -8.43 5.99
C LYS A 74 -13.70 -7.59 4.76
N THR A 75 -14.38 -7.84 3.66
CA THR A 75 -14.26 -7.06 2.43
C THR A 75 -14.78 -5.65 2.70
N SER A 76 -13.89 -4.65 2.64
CA SER A 76 -14.32 -3.25 2.67
C SER A 76 -15.24 -2.96 1.50
N VAL A 77 -16.17 -2.00 1.64
CA VAL A 77 -17.12 -1.60 0.58
C VAL A 77 -16.44 -1.30 -0.76
N PHE A 78 -15.21 -0.77 -0.74
CA PHE A 78 -14.43 -0.49 -1.94
C PHE A 78 -12.95 -0.88 -1.79
N PRO A 79 -12.61 -2.17 -1.99
CA PRO A 79 -11.26 -2.70 -1.77
C PRO A 79 -10.14 -2.01 -2.57
N PRO A 80 -10.33 -1.62 -3.85
CA PRO A 80 -9.30 -0.91 -4.63
C PRO A 80 -8.82 0.39 -3.97
N ASP A 81 -9.72 1.21 -3.45
CA ASP A 81 -9.34 2.47 -2.81
C ASP A 81 -8.64 2.26 -1.47
N VAL A 82 -9.11 1.28 -0.68
CA VAL A 82 -8.47 0.93 0.59
C VAL A 82 -7.04 0.42 0.36
N PHE A 83 -6.84 -0.44 -0.65
CA PHE A 83 -5.52 -0.88 -1.05
C PHE A 83 -4.61 0.30 -1.43
N ARG A 84 -5.08 1.17 -2.35
CA ARG A 84 -4.35 2.36 -2.78
C ARG A 84 -3.95 3.25 -1.61
N ARG A 85 -4.90 3.57 -0.71
CA ARG A 85 -4.65 4.39 0.47
C ARG A 85 -3.62 3.74 1.41
N THR A 86 -3.65 2.42 1.53
CA THR A 86 -2.70 1.68 2.37
C THR A 86 -1.29 1.77 1.80
N VAL A 87 -1.10 1.53 0.50
CA VAL A 87 0.19 1.67 -0.18
C VAL A 87 0.73 3.11 -0.02
N ILE A 88 -0.10 4.11 -0.28
CA ILE A 88 0.28 5.53 -0.13
C ILE A 88 0.65 5.86 1.32
N ALA A 89 -0.04 5.30 2.32
CA ALA A 89 0.27 5.56 3.72
C ALA A 89 1.68 5.06 4.11
N HIS A 90 2.08 3.88 3.64
CA HIS A 90 3.46 3.38 3.82
C HIS A 90 4.49 4.18 3.01
N LEU A 91 4.13 4.65 1.82
CA LEU A 91 5.00 5.46 0.97
C LEU A 91 5.27 6.86 1.55
N THR A 92 4.30 7.42 2.28
CA THR A 92 4.38 8.78 2.85
C THR A 92 4.66 8.80 4.34
N GLY A 93 4.67 7.64 5.01
CA GLY A 93 4.76 7.54 6.47
C GLY A 93 3.57 8.15 7.21
N THR A 94 2.41 8.28 6.56
CA THR A 94 1.22 8.86 7.18
C THR A 94 0.46 7.85 8.03
N LYS A 95 -0.39 8.33 8.95
CA LYS A 95 -1.24 7.50 9.84
C LYS A 95 -0.46 6.53 10.75
N LYS A 96 0.73 6.95 11.23
CA LYS A 96 1.59 6.15 12.12
C LYS A 96 1.93 4.77 11.52
N ARG A 97 1.98 4.66 10.18
CA ARG A 97 2.36 3.43 9.48
C ARG A 97 3.88 3.38 9.35
N LYS A 98 4.46 2.18 9.48
CA LYS A 98 5.87 1.94 9.23
C LYS A 98 6.21 2.31 7.76
N PRO A 99 7.13 3.25 7.50
CA PRO A 99 7.48 3.62 6.13
C PRO A 99 8.22 2.48 5.41
N PHE A 100 8.19 2.48 4.08
CA PHE A 100 9.01 1.56 3.28
C PHE A 100 10.50 1.89 3.43
N PRO A 101 11.42 0.92 3.31
CA PRO A 101 12.85 1.22 3.19
C PRO A 101 13.12 2.17 2.02
N LYS A 102 14.18 2.98 2.13
CA LYS A 102 14.52 4.03 1.15
C LYS A 102 14.57 3.50 -0.28
N GLU A 103 15.21 2.34 -0.49
CA GLU A 103 15.40 1.73 -1.81
C GLU A 103 14.06 1.27 -2.42
N VAL A 104 13.16 0.76 -1.57
CA VAL A 104 11.81 0.34 -1.96
C VAL A 104 10.94 1.55 -2.29
N GLU A 105 10.99 2.60 -1.47
CA GLU A 105 10.29 3.85 -1.69
C GLU A 105 10.69 4.47 -3.03
N GLU A 106 11.99 4.62 -3.30
CA GLU A 106 12.51 5.19 -4.53
C GLU A 106 12.07 4.40 -5.77
N SER A 107 12.16 3.07 -5.69
CA SER A 107 11.72 2.16 -6.76
C SER A 107 10.21 2.26 -7.00
N LEU A 108 9.41 2.25 -5.93
CA LEU A 108 7.96 2.32 -6.00
C LEU A 108 7.47 3.69 -6.50
N LEU A 109 8.11 4.79 -6.06
CA LEU A 109 7.82 6.15 -6.52
C LEU A 109 7.96 6.29 -8.03
N LYS A 110 9.00 5.69 -8.63
CA LYS A 110 9.18 5.67 -10.09
C LYS A 110 7.97 5.05 -10.79
N THR A 111 7.43 3.96 -10.24
CA THR A 111 6.25 3.29 -10.80
C THR A 111 4.96 4.08 -10.56
N VAL A 112 4.70 4.56 -9.35
CA VAL A 112 3.42 5.21 -9.01
C VAL A 112 3.29 6.64 -9.57
N ARG A 113 4.42 7.29 -9.91
CA ARG A 113 4.44 8.60 -10.59
C ARG A 113 4.10 8.52 -12.07
N LEU A 114 4.17 7.33 -12.68
CA LEU A 114 3.72 7.14 -14.04
C LEU A 114 2.23 7.48 -14.13
N ARG A 115 1.85 8.32 -15.11
CA ARG A 115 0.46 8.70 -15.38
C ARG A 115 -0.27 7.57 -16.10
N ARG A 116 -0.39 6.42 -15.44
CA ARG A 116 -0.97 5.19 -15.96
C ARG A 116 -1.78 4.50 -14.88
N VAL A 117 -2.87 3.84 -15.27
CA VAL A 117 -3.66 3.02 -14.34
C VAL A 117 -2.76 1.93 -13.75
N TRP A 118 -2.80 1.77 -12.42
CA TRP A 118 -1.97 0.77 -11.75
C TRP A 118 -2.28 -0.63 -12.30
N PRO A 119 -1.27 -1.49 -12.53
CA PRO A 119 -1.48 -2.80 -13.13
C PRO A 119 -2.54 -3.66 -12.41
N CYS A 120 -2.63 -3.57 -11.08
CA CYS A 120 -3.65 -4.28 -10.30
C CYS A 120 -5.10 -3.87 -10.57
N PHE A 121 -5.35 -2.69 -11.15
CA PHE A 121 -6.69 -2.16 -11.41
C PHE A 121 -7.09 -2.19 -12.88
N GLN A 122 -6.24 -2.70 -13.76
CA GLN A 122 -6.58 -2.83 -15.18
C GLN A 122 -7.73 -3.82 -15.36
N GLY A 123 -8.84 -3.35 -15.95
CA GLY A 123 -10.05 -4.15 -16.16
C GLY A 123 -10.89 -4.38 -14.91
N VAL A 124 -10.61 -3.68 -13.81
CA VAL A 124 -11.44 -3.72 -12.59
C VAL A 124 -12.52 -2.65 -12.68
N PHE A 125 -13.75 -3.02 -12.33
CA PHE A 125 -14.91 -2.13 -12.31
C PHE A 125 -15.40 -1.91 -10.88
N ASP A 126 -15.88 -0.71 -10.59
CA ASP A 126 -16.54 -0.37 -9.33
C ASP A 126 -17.97 -0.93 -9.27
N ASN A 127 -18.60 -0.89 -8.10
CA ASN A 127 -19.99 -1.33 -7.87
C ASN A 127 -21.01 -0.61 -8.77
N LYS A 128 -20.63 0.55 -9.33
CA LYS A 128 -21.42 1.34 -10.28
C LYS A 128 -21.18 0.97 -11.74
N GLY A 129 -20.36 -0.04 -12.03
CA GLY A 129 -19.95 -0.43 -13.38
C GLY A 129 -18.92 0.50 -14.04
N ASN A 130 -18.36 1.46 -13.30
CA ASN A 130 -17.33 2.37 -13.83
C ASN A 130 -15.93 1.74 -13.74
N PRO A 131 -15.06 1.89 -14.75
CA PRO A 131 -13.70 1.38 -14.68
C PRO A 131 -12.90 2.12 -13.60
N VAL A 132 -12.11 1.39 -12.82
CA VAL A 132 -11.24 1.96 -11.79
C VAL A 132 -10.03 2.62 -12.45
N THR A 133 -9.88 3.94 -12.28
CA THR A 133 -8.85 4.75 -12.95
C THR A 133 -7.69 5.17 -12.04
N PHE A 134 -7.49 4.47 -10.92
CA PHE A 134 -6.42 4.79 -9.98
C PHE A 134 -5.04 4.69 -10.64
N GLY A 135 -4.22 5.74 -10.45
CA GLY A 135 -2.91 5.88 -11.08
C GLY A 135 -2.90 6.77 -12.32
N HIS A 136 -4.05 7.02 -12.96
CA HIS A 136 -4.11 7.82 -14.20
C HIS A 136 -3.48 9.22 -14.06
N VAL A 137 -3.70 9.91 -12.93
CA VAL A 137 -3.14 11.24 -12.67
C VAL A 137 -1.64 11.20 -12.28
N GLY A 138 -1.14 10.03 -11.87
CA GLY A 138 0.16 9.86 -11.23
C GLY A 138 0.19 10.33 -9.78
N PHE A 139 1.08 9.75 -8.99
CA PHE A 139 1.30 10.15 -7.59
C PHE A 139 2.21 11.39 -7.50
N ARG A 140 1.65 12.54 -7.11
CA ARG A 140 2.40 13.80 -6.99
C ARG A 140 3.15 14.03 -5.67
N PRO A 141 2.68 13.56 -4.51
CA PRO A 141 3.39 13.81 -3.26
C PRO A 141 4.81 13.25 -3.25
N ARG A 142 5.61 13.80 -2.35
CA ARG A 142 6.93 13.25 -2.02
C ARG A 142 6.79 12.04 -1.11
N GLY A 143 7.70 11.09 -1.27
CA GLY A 143 7.81 9.95 -0.36
C GLY A 143 8.29 10.38 1.03
N TYR A 144 8.24 9.46 1.98
CA TYR A 144 8.68 9.70 3.35
C TYR A 144 10.17 10.08 3.41
N HIS A 145 11.04 9.31 2.76
CA HIS A 145 12.48 9.55 2.74
C HIS A 145 12.85 10.78 1.89
N GLU A 146 12.09 11.06 0.82
CA GLU A 146 12.24 12.32 0.08
C GLU A 146 11.92 13.56 0.93
N ASN A 147 10.94 13.46 1.84
CA ASN A 147 10.59 14.57 2.73
C ASN A 147 11.67 14.84 3.79
N ILE A 148 12.27 13.78 4.34
CA ILE A 148 13.35 13.92 5.33
C ILE A 148 14.57 14.60 4.70
N GLN A 149 14.96 14.22 3.48
CA GLN A 149 16.09 14.84 2.76
C GLN A 149 15.80 16.27 2.30
N ALA A 150 14.53 16.60 2.08
CA ALA A 150 14.12 17.92 1.62
C ALA A 150 14.02 18.95 2.75
N VAL A 151 14.09 18.53 4.01
CA VAL A 151 14.37 19.47 5.09
C VAL A 151 15.79 19.94 4.79
N PRO A 152 15.99 21.20 4.33
CA PRO A 152 17.35 21.72 4.19
C PRO A 152 18.00 21.46 5.54
N GLU A 153 19.24 20.93 5.56
CA GLU A 153 20.02 20.85 6.79
C GLU A 153 19.68 22.11 7.56
N PRO A 154 19.17 21.99 8.81
CA PRO A 154 18.80 23.17 9.56
C PRO A 154 19.96 24.10 9.35
N LEU A 155 19.68 25.25 8.74
CA LEU A 155 20.60 26.36 8.77
C LEU A 155 20.69 26.65 10.26
N PHE A 156 21.49 25.87 10.98
CA PHE A 156 22.41 26.33 11.99
C PHE A 156 23.26 27.36 11.25
N LYS A 157 22.62 28.49 10.87
CA LYS A 157 23.14 29.79 11.23
C LYS A 157 23.61 29.55 12.64
N SER A 158 24.92 29.46 12.78
CA SER A 158 25.59 29.53 14.05
C SER A 158 24.92 30.68 14.80
N ILE A 159 23.93 30.37 15.64
CA ILE A 159 23.38 31.34 16.55
C ILE A 159 24.52 31.43 17.54
N SER A 160 25.38 32.42 17.34
CA SER A 160 26.30 32.86 18.37
C SER A 160 25.41 33.35 19.50
N VAL A 161 25.00 32.44 20.39
CA VAL A 161 24.32 32.82 21.62
C VAL A 161 25.38 33.56 22.42
N PRO A 162 25.25 34.87 22.66
CA PRO A 162 26.19 35.57 23.51
C PRO A 162 26.19 34.91 24.89
N VAL A 163 27.34 34.41 25.31
CA VAL A 163 27.52 33.85 26.65
C VAL A 163 27.84 35.03 27.57
N PHE A 164 26.93 35.30 28.51
CA PHE A 164 27.14 36.30 29.56
C PHE A 164 27.61 35.59 30.83
N ASN A 165 28.55 36.21 31.55
CA ASN A 165 28.94 35.72 32.88
C ASN A 165 27.89 36.08 33.94
N ASP A 166 28.03 35.56 35.17
CA ASP A 166 27.12 35.85 36.30
C ASP A 166 27.04 37.34 36.67
N ARG A 167 27.90 38.19 36.09
CA ARG A 167 27.94 39.65 36.28
C ARG A 167 27.28 40.41 35.13
N GLY A 168 26.77 39.72 34.11
CA GLY A 168 26.14 40.31 32.92
C GLY A 168 27.11 40.90 31.90
N GLU A 169 28.40 40.59 31.99
CA GLU A 169 29.41 41.05 31.02
C GLU A 169 29.48 40.08 29.83
N LEU A 170 29.60 40.63 28.63
CA LEU A 170 29.74 39.87 27.40
C LEU A 170 31.11 39.18 27.40
N HIS A 171 31.12 37.85 27.50
CA HIS A 171 32.36 37.10 27.38
C HIS A 171 32.73 37.03 25.89
N GLU A 172 33.98 37.36 25.52
CA GLU A 172 34.40 37.21 24.13
C GLU A 172 34.15 35.76 23.67
N PRO A 173 33.64 35.58 22.44
CA PRO A 173 33.31 34.27 21.91
C PRO A 173 34.57 33.40 21.98
N ILE A 174 34.47 32.29 22.71
CA ILE A 174 35.52 31.27 22.72
C ILE A 174 35.73 30.88 21.26
N ARG A 175 36.92 31.18 20.73
CA ARG A 175 37.30 30.88 19.34
C ARG A 175 36.87 29.47 19.01
N GLU A 176 36.05 29.37 17.96
CA GLU A 176 35.62 28.16 17.26
C GLU A 176 36.04 26.86 17.96
N LEU A 177 35.20 26.39 18.87
CA LEU A 177 35.15 24.96 19.12
C LEU A 177 34.61 24.35 17.82
N SER A 178 35.55 24.03 16.92
CA SER A 178 35.34 22.99 15.93
C SER A 178 34.93 21.76 16.74
N ILE A 179 33.64 21.50 16.76
CA ILE A 179 33.12 20.23 17.24
C ILE A 179 33.58 19.24 16.18
N PHE A 180 34.84 18.80 16.30
CA PHE A 180 35.28 17.57 15.70
C PHE A 180 34.32 16.52 16.23
N SER A 181 33.46 16.04 15.34
CA SER A 181 32.72 14.80 15.54
C SER A 181 33.75 13.66 15.51
N GLU A 182 34.61 13.60 16.53
CA GLU A 182 35.43 12.44 16.83
C GLU A 182 34.45 11.36 17.31
N ASP A 183 34.24 10.37 16.44
CA ASP A 183 34.07 8.97 16.78
C ASP A 183 33.48 8.71 18.18
N MET A 184 32.19 9.04 18.35
CA MET A 184 31.40 8.37 19.39
C MET A 184 31.18 6.94 18.93
N ASP A 185 32.12 6.08 19.31
CA ASP A 185 31.90 4.64 19.46
C ASP A 185 30.74 4.48 20.46
N TYR A 186 29.52 4.41 19.93
CA TYR A 186 28.37 3.99 20.70
C TYR A 186 28.60 2.53 21.07
N ASP A 187 29.10 2.30 22.29
CA ASP A 187 29.06 1.01 22.94
C ASP A 187 27.58 0.59 23.00
N LEU A 188 27.25 -0.35 22.12
CA LEU A 188 25.95 -1.00 22.00
C LEU A 188 25.78 -1.98 23.16
N HIS A 189 25.88 -1.49 24.39
CA HIS A 189 25.51 -2.28 25.55
C HIS A 189 24.00 -2.55 25.47
N GLU A 190 23.70 -3.83 25.32
CA GLU A 190 22.39 -4.47 25.44
C GLU A 190 21.43 -3.67 26.32
N MET A 191 20.57 -2.88 25.68
CA MET A 191 19.28 -2.53 26.29
C MET A 191 18.44 -3.81 26.25
N THR A 192 18.60 -4.65 27.26
CA THR A 192 17.59 -5.64 27.61
C THR A 192 16.32 -4.86 27.90
N PHE A 193 15.38 -4.97 26.97
CA PHE A 193 14.04 -4.43 27.10
C PHE A 193 13.33 -5.27 28.16
N ASP A 194 13.42 -4.85 29.41
CA ASP A 194 12.67 -5.45 30.50
C ASP A 194 11.19 -5.34 30.16
N GLY A 195 10.58 -6.51 29.98
CA GLY A 195 9.18 -6.66 29.63
C GLY A 195 8.29 -6.20 30.77
N GLU A 196 8.00 -4.91 30.82
CA GLU A 196 6.88 -4.38 31.58
C GLU A 196 5.60 -4.51 30.74
N GLU A 197 4.74 -5.39 31.25
CA GLU A 197 3.29 -5.46 31.11
C GLU A 197 2.68 -4.78 29.88
N ALA A 198 2.23 -5.63 28.95
CA ALA A 198 1.20 -5.27 27.99
C ALA A 198 -0.04 -4.78 28.75
N GLY A 199 -0.07 -3.47 29.01
CA GLY A 199 -1.26 -2.76 29.41
C GLY A 199 -2.35 -3.04 28.40
N ASP A 200 -3.38 -3.71 28.89
CA ASP A 200 -4.66 -3.97 28.25
C ASP A 200 -5.28 -2.63 27.83
N PHE A 201 -4.84 -2.08 26.69
CA PHE A 201 -5.56 -1.06 25.96
C PHE A 201 -6.75 -1.75 25.30
N GLY A 202 -7.73 -2.09 26.14
CA GLY A 202 -9.11 -2.25 25.77
C GLY A 202 -9.59 -0.95 25.13
N PHE A 203 -9.27 -0.77 23.85
CA PHE A 203 -10.13 -0.02 22.97
C PHE A 203 -11.41 -0.85 22.87
N ASP A 204 -12.32 -0.61 23.81
CA ASP A 204 -13.76 -0.83 23.62
C ASP A 204 -14.15 0.01 22.41
N MET A 205 -13.88 -0.54 21.23
CA MET A 205 -14.51 -0.13 20.00
C MET A 205 -15.97 -0.51 20.22
N PRO A 206 -16.89 0.45 20.40
CA PRO A 206 -18.27 0.13 20.68
C PRO A 206 -18.72 -0.84 19.60
N GLU A 207 -19.28 -1.97 20.01
CA GLU A 207 -20.06 -2.83 19.14
C GLU A 207 -21.15 -1.96 18.55
N MET A 208 -20.84 -1.35 17.41
CA MET A 208 -21.82 -0.81 16.50
C MET A 208 -22.48 -2.05 15.92
N TYR A 209 -23.43 -2.58 16.68
CA TYR A 209 -24.50 -3.42 16.17
C TYR A 209 -25.14 -2.62 15.05
N PHE A 210 -24.62 -2.81 13.84
CA PHE A 210 -25.36 -2.46 12.65
C PHE A 210 -26.54 -3.44 12.63
N THR A 211 -27.65 -2.98 13.20
CA THR A 211 -28.97 -3.48 12.85
C THR A 211 -28.98 -3.57 11.33
N PRO A 212 -29.27 -4.75 10.75
CA PRO A 212 -29.51 -4.85 9.33
C PRO A 212 -30.58 -3.81 9.01
N HIS A 213 -30.27 -2.83 8.18
CA HIS A 213 -31.31 -2.03 7.56
C HIS A 213 -32.16 -3.05 6.79
N GLN A 214 -33.29 -3.45 7.38
CA GLN A 214 -34.39 -3.95 6.59
C GLN A 214 -34.66 -2.84 5.58
N GLU A 215 -34.31 -3.13 4.33
CA GLU A 215 -34.81 -2.37 3.19
C GLU A 215 -36.33 -2.50 3.28
N GLU A 216 -36.98 -1.50 3.89
CA GLU A 216 -38.42 -1.41 3.77
C GLU A 216 -38.73 -1.35 2.27
N PRO A 217 -39.63 -2.21 1.78
CA PRO A 217 -40.01 -2.18 0.38
C PRO A 217 -40.47 -0.76 0.06
N VAL A 218 -39.72 -0.09 -0.82
CA VAL A 218 -40.06 1.25 -1.29
C VAL A 218 -41.44 1.15 -1.91
N ASP A 219 -42.42 1.67 -1.19
CA ASP A 219 -43.82 1.65 -1.58
C ASP A 219 -44.00 2.61 -2.76
N ASN A 220 -43.71 2.10 -3.95
CA ASN A 220 -43.77 2.79 -5.25
C ASN A 220 -45.16 3.40 -5.52
N GLU A 221 -46.18 3.00 -4.75
CA GLU A 221 -47.52 3.57 -4.75
C GLU A 221 -47.52 5.04 -4.28
N LYS A 222 -46.70 5.40 -3.29
CA LYS A 222 -46.65 6.77 -2.73
C LYS A 222 -45.94 7.75 -3.67
N ALA A 223 -44.89 7.29 -4.37
CA ALA A 223 -44.22 8.06 -5.40
C ALA A 223 -45.13 8.29 -6.63
N ARG A 224 -45.94 7.30 -7.00
CA ARG A 224 -46.95 7.45 -8.07
C ARG A 224 -48.06 8.45 -7.73
N ARG A 225 -48.57 8.42 -6.50
CA ARG A 225 -49.61 9.39 -6.06
C ARG A 225 -49.10 10.82 -6.00
N SER A 226 -47.82 11.03 -5.65
CA SER A 226 -47.21 12.37 -5.60
C SER A 226 -46.96 12.97 -6.99
N LEU A 227 -46.83 12.16 -8.04
CA LEU A 227 -46.70 12.62 -9.44
C LEU A 227 -48.07 12.93 -10.08
N GLN A 228 -49.14 12.22 -9.69
CA GLN A 228 -50.49 12.51 -10.18
C GLN A 228 -51.07 13.84 -9.66
N SER A 229 -50.69 14.28 -8.47
CA SER A 229 -51.12 15.59 -7.93
C SER A 229 -50.48 16.80 -8.61
N ALA A 230 -49.44 16.60 -9.43
CA ALA A 230 -48.72 17.66 -10.12
C ALA A 230 -49.28 18.00 -11.52
N GLY A 231 -50.38 17.36 -11.96
CA GLY A 231 -51.01 17.66 -13.25
C GLY A 231 -50.17 17.33 -14.48
N LEU A 232 -49.09 16.56 -14.32
CA LEU A 232 -48.25 16.09 -15.41
C LEU A 232 -48.84 14.77 -15.95
N GLU A 233 -49.65 14.89 -16.99
CA GLU A 233 -50.05 13.75 -17.81
C GLU A 233 -48.81 13.15 -18.49
N ILE A 234 -48.36 12.00 -18.01
CA ILE A 234 -47.31 11.23 -18.69
C ILE A 234 -47.97 10.54 -19.89
N ALA A 235 -47.60 10.99 -21.09
CA ALA A 235 -48.04 10.39 -22.34
C ALA A 235 -47.67 8.88 -22.40
N PRO A 236 -48.59 8.00 -22.81
CA PRO A 236 -48.30 6.58 -22.97
C PRO A 236 -47.59 6.30 -24.30
N SER A 237 -46.27 6.43 -24.35
CA SER A 237 -45.43 5.92 -25.44
C SER A 237 -43.96 5.93 -24.95
N CYS A 238 -43.12 4.92 -25.10
CA CYS A 238 -43.05 3.79 -26.01
C CYS A 238 -42.44 2.62 -25.23
N ILE A 239 -43.12 1.48 -25.18
CA ILE A 239 -42.50 0.20 -24.81
C ILE A 239 -41.84 -0.32 -26.09
N PRO A 240 -40.51 -0.45 -26.20
CA PRO A 240 -39.92 -1.22 -27.29
C PRO A 240 -40.30 -2.68 -27.07
N ARG A 241 -41.06 -3.22 -28.03
CA ARG A 241 -41.32 -4.66 -28.16
C ARG A 241 -40.00 -5.42 -28.25
N ASP A 242 -39.97 -6.54 -27.56
CA ASP A 242 -39.03 -7.63 -27.74
C ASP A 242 -38.82 -7.97 -29.22
N GLU A 243 -37.58 -7.86 -29.69
CA GLU A 243 -37.09 -8.66 -30.80
C GLU A 243 -35.90 -9.50 -30.33
N MET A 244 -36.22 -10.72 -29.90
CA MET A 244 -35.30 -11.86 -29.88
C MET A 244 -34.73 -12.06 -31.29
N THR A 245 -33.53 -11.54 -31.53
CA THR A 245 -32.71 -11.97 -32.67
C THR A 245 -31.66 -12.93 -32.16
N MET A 246 -31.93 -14.24 -32.28
CA MET A 246 -30.91 -15.28 -32.24
C MET A 246 -29.96 -15.08 -33.43
N MET A 247 -28.83 -14.41 -33.23
CA MET A 247 -27.69 -14.55 -34.15
C MET A 247 -26.86 -15.76 -33.74
N SER A 248 -27.17 -16.88 -34.36
CA SER A 248 -26.28 -18.02 -34.49
C SER A 248 -25.07 -17.61 -35.36
N PHE A 249 -23.96 -17.27 -34.71
CA PHE A 249 -22.67 -17.16 -35.40
C PHE A 249 -22.13 -18.57 -35.68
N PHE A 250 -22.40 -19.05 -36.89
CA PHE A 250 -21.60 -20.11 -37.51
C PHE A 250 -20.21 -19.54 -37.82
N PHE A 251 -19.19 -20.01 -37.09
CA PHE A 251 -17.81 -19.82 -37.50
C PHE A 251 -17.46 -20.90 -38.53
N ASP A 252 -17.38 -20.49 -39.80
CA ASP A 252 -16.71 -21.25 -40.86
C ASP A 252 -15.21 -21.35 -40.52
N LEU A 253 -14.76 -22.56 -40.19
CA LEU A 253 -13.35 -22.91 -40.15
C LEU A 253 -12.89 -23.31 -41.55
N PRO A 254 -11.83 -22.71 -42.12
CA PRO A 254 -11.28 -23.19 -43.38
C PRO A 254 -10.63 -24.56 -43.18
N ARG A 255 -11.11 -25.55 -43.96
CA ARG A 255 -10.49 -26.86 -44.16
C ARG A 255 -9.05 -26.69 -44.64
N ALA A 256 -8.10 -27.26 -43.90
CA ALA A 256 -6.79 -27.58 -44.41
C ALA A 256 -6.92 -28.63 -45.52
N ASN A 257 -6.32 -28.37 -46.68
CA ASN A 257 -6.14 -29.35 -47.74
C ASN A 257 -4.83 -30.14 -47.50
N PRO A 258 -4.81 -31.44 -47.86
CA PRO A 258 -3.66 -32.33 -47.66
C PRO A 258 -2.47 -32.00 -48.57
#